data_AF-A0A352VY24-F1
#
_entry.id   AF-A0A352VY24-F1
#
_cell.length_a   1.000
_cell.length_b   1.000
_cell.length_c   1.000
_cell.angle_alpha   90.00
_cell.angle_beta   90.00
_cell.angle_gamma   90.00
#
_symmetry.space_group_name_H-M   'P 1'
#
loop_
_entity.id
_entity.type
_entity.pdbx_description
1 polymer ?
#
loop_
_entity_poly.entity_id
_entity_poly.type
_entity_poly.pdbx_seq_one_letter_code
_entity_poly.pdbx_strand_id
1 'polypeptide(L)'
;MDGTTFKKAPVIKKARVGRKPVKGKKLPSPAEIAQRKKTRWIMADVDWYGDSKRTIQYISRTGYWYKCGYKPTWIRWVLVRDPEGKKTDEIFFTTSRKLSAI
;
A
#
# COMPACT_ATOMS: atom_id res chain seq x y z
N MET A 1 8.43 -5.01 8.78
CA MET A 1 8.15 -5.54 7.42
C MET A 1 8.01 -4.35 6.48
N ASP A 2 8.92 -4.16 5.51
CA ASP A 2 9.00 -2.93 4.71
C ASP A 2 7.84 -2.67 3.73
N GLY A 3 6.90 -3.61 3.54
CA GLY A 3 5.70 -3.41 2.73
C GLY A 3 5.95 -2.88 1.30
N THR A 4 7.16 -3.08 0.76
CA THR A 4 7.59 -2.45 -0.49
C THR A 4 6.76 -2.95 -1.66
N THR A 5 6.19 -2.00 -2.41
CA THR A 5 5.42 -2.28 -3.63
C THR A 5 6.16 -1.81 -4.87
N PHE A 6 5.78 -2.34 -6.02
CA PHE A 6 6.33 -2.00 -7.33
C PHE A 6 5.20 -1.58 -8.27
N LYS A 7 5.51 -0.76 -9.27
CA LYS A 7 4.60 -0.54 -10.40
C LYS A 7 4.42 -1.84 -11.21
N LYS A 8 3.34 -1.91 -11.98
CA LYS A 8 3.16 -2.97 -12.99
C LYS A 8 4.38 -3.00 -13.90
N ALA A 9 4.81 -4.21 -14.31
CA ALA A 9 5.86 -4.33 -15.31
C ALA A 9 5.47 -3.55 -16.58
N PRO A 10 6.41 -2.79 -17.19
CA PRO A 10 6.11 -2.04 -18.40
C PRO A 10 5.81 -2.99 -19.55
N VAL A 11 4.82 -2.64 -20.37
CA VAL A 11 4.57 -3.35 -21.63
C VAL A 11 5.67 -2.93 -22.60
N ILE A 12 6.56 -3.86 -22.94
CA ILE A 12 7.64 -3.60 -23.89
C ILE A 12 7.11 -3.80 -25.31
N LYS A 13 7.10 -2.71 -26.10
CA LYS A 13 6.58 -2.69 -27.48
C LYS A 13 7.53 -3.31 -28.53
N LYS A 14 8.84 -3.26 -28.30
CA LYS A 14 9.87 -3.81 -29.20
C LYS A 14 10.66 -4.91 -28.49
N ALA A 15 10.90 -6.03 -29.14
CA ALA A 15 11.78 -7.07 -28.58
C ALA A 15 13.15 -6.44 -28.27
N ARG A 16 13.48 -6.36 -26.97
CA ARG A 16 14.81 -5.99 -26.50
C ARG A 16 15.56 -7.28 -26.22
N VAL A 17 16.84 -7.32 -26.59
CA VAL A 17 17.74 -8.40 -26.22
C VAL A 17 17.84 -8.45 -24.69
N GLY A 18 17.64 -9.64 -24.12
CA GLY A 18 17.73 -9.87 -22.68
C GLY A 18 16.40 -10.18 -21.97
N ARG A 19 16.49 -10.45 -20.66
CA ARG A 19 15.35 -10.85 -19.85
C ARG A 19 14.36 -9.69 -19.68
N LYS A 20 13.10 -9.93 -20.01
CA LYS A 20 12.01 -8.96 -19.79
C LYS A 20 11.89 -8.63 -18.29
N PRO A 21 11.65 -7.36 -17.92
CA PRO A 21 11.48 -6.96 -16.53
C PRO A 21 10.24 -7.62 -15.93
N VAL A 22 10.42 -8.30 -14.82
CA VAL A 22 9.33 -9.00 -14.12
C VAL A 22 8.45 -8.02 -13.34
N LYS A 23 9.00 -6.90 -12.89
CA LYS A 23 8.31 -5.86 -12.09
C LYS A 23 8.67 -4.46 -12.58
N GLY A 24 7.82 -3.48 -12.29
CA GLY A 24 8.10 -2.07 -12.60
C GLY A 24 8.98 -1.39 -11.55
N LYS A 25 9.03 -0.06 -11.62
CA LYS A 25 9.78 0.78 -10.67
C LYS A 25 9.30 0.55 -9.22
N LYS A 26 10.22 0.58 -8.26
CA LYS A 26 9.92 0.55 -6.82
C LYS A 26 9.03 1.76 -6.47
N LEU A 27 7.96 1.51 -5.73
CA LEU A 27 7.12 2.53 -5.12
C LEU A 27 7.60 2.80 -3.69
N PRO A 28 7.37 4.01 -3.15
CA PRO A 28 7.68 4.30 -1.76
C PRO A 28 6.97 3.31 -0.82
N SER A 29 7.68 2.85 0.19
CA SER A 29 7.09 2.00 1.23
C SER A 29 6.02 2.74 2.04
N PRO A 30 5.13 2.02 2.73
CA PRO A 30 4.18 2.65 3.66
C PRO A 30 4.89 3.48 4.73
N ALA A 31 6.03 3.00 5.26
CA ALA A 31 6.84 3.73 6.24
C ALA A 31 7.44 5.03 5.66
N GLU A 32 7.96 4.99 4.42
CA GLU A 32 8.43 6.19 3.73
C GLU A 32 7.29 7.19 3.49
N ILE A 33 6.06 6.70 3.29
CA ILE A 33 4.89 7.55 3.10
C ILE A 33 4.40 8.15 4.42
N ALA A 34 4.48 7.39 5.51
CA ALA A 34 4.15 7.84 6.86
C ALA A 34 5.00 9.05 7.31
N GLN A 35 6.27 9.10 6.87
CA GLN A 35 7.22 10.16 7.21
C GLN A 35 7.15 11.38 6.27
N ARG A 36 6.50 11.27 5.11
CA ARG A 36 6.42 12.37 4.14
C ARG A 36 5.45 13.45 4.64
N LYS A 37 5.95 14.67 4.84
CA LYS A 37 5.13 15.86 5.16
C LYS A 37 4.05 16.18 4.12
N LYS A 38 4.26 15.77 2.85
CA LYS A 38 3.32 15.98 1.74
C LYS A 38 2.25 14.89 1.63
N THR A 39 2.23 13.91 2.54
CA THR A 39 1.23 12.85 2.53
C THR A 39 -0.12 13.43 2.94
N ARG A 40 -1.10 13.31 2.03
CA ARG A 40 -2.48 13.71 2.29
C ARG A 40 -3.19 12.55 2.98
N TRP A 41 -3.40 12.70 4.27
CA TRP A 41 -4.18 11.77 5.08
C TRP A 41 -5.67 11.99 4.85
N ILE A 42 -6.43 10.90 4.78
CA ILE A 42 -7.89 10.94 4.71
C ILE A 42 -8.41 10.63 6.12
N MET A 43 -9.30 11.46 6.64
CA MET A 43 -9.99 11.18 7.90
C MET A 43 -11.24 10.35 7.62
N ALA A 44 -11.46 9.32 8.44
CA ALA A 44 -12.70 8.56 8.43
C ALA A 44 -13.11 8.25 9.87
N ASP A 45 -14.41 8.31 10.11
CA ASP A 45 -15.02 7.78 11.32
C ASP A 45 -15.40 6.34 11.04
N VAL A 46 -14.87 5.41 11.83
CA VAL A 46 -15.14 3.97 11.66
C VAL A 46 -15.83 3.43 12.90
N ASP A 47 -16.86 2.62 12.69
CA ASP A 47 -17.44 1.81 13.76
C ASP A 47 -16.39 0.79 14.21
N TRP A 48 -15.89 1.02 15.41
CA TRP A 48 -14.90 0.19 16.06
C TRP A 48 -15.57 -0.90 16.89
N TYR A 49 -14.79 -1.90 17.26
CA TYR A 49 -15.28 -2.97 18.13
C TYR A 49 -15.85 -2.41 19.43
N GLY A 50 -17.03 -2.91 19.83
CA GLY A 50 -17.69 -2.52 21.08
C GLY A 50 -18.46 -1.20 20.99
N ASP A 51 -19.20 -0.98 19.90
CA ASP A 51 -20.10 0.19 19.69
C ASP A 51 -19.40 1.55 19.77
N SER A 52 -18.08 1.56 19.62
CA SER A 52 -17.27 2.76 19.78
C SER A 52 -16.96 3.33 18.40
N LYS A 53 -17.31 4.58 18.15
CA LYS A 53 -16.84 5.28 16.94
C LYS A 53 -15.43 5.78 17.16
N ARG A 54 -14.56 5.56 16.17
CA ARG A 54 -13.19 6.05 16.21
C ARG A 54 -12.83 6.81 14.96
N THR A 55 -12.41 8.05 15.15
CA THR A 55 -11.79 8.83 14.09
C THR A 55 -10.38 8.32 13.83
N ILE A 56 -10.12 7.87 12.60
CA ILE A 56 -8.79 7.45 12.14
C ILE A 56 -8.34 8.31 10.97
N GLN A 57 -7.02 8.44 10.82
CA GLN A 57 -6.42 8.91 9.59
C GLN A 57 -5.90 7.71 8.80
N TYR A 58 -6.17 7.65 7.51
CA TYR A 58 -5.65 6.57 6.69
C TYR A 58 -5.20 7.06 5.31
N ILE A 59 -4.34 6.26 4.69
CA ILE A 59 -4.00 6.38 3.28
C ILE A 59 -3.99 4.99 2.66
N SER A 60 -4.63 4.88 1.50
CA SER A 60 -4.65 3.64 0.73
C SER A 60 -3.84 3.79 -0.55
N ARG A 61 -3.09 2.75 -0.88
CA ARG A 61 -2.36 2.66 -2.15
C ARG A 61 -2.33 1.22 -2.64
N THR A 62 -2.05 1.09 -3.92
CA THR A 62 -1.97 -0.19 -4.60
C THR A 62 -0.63 -0.34 -5.28
N GLY A 63 -0.16 -1.57 -5.37
CA GLY A 63 1.03 -1.90 -6.15
C GLY A 63 1.21 -3.40 -6.29
N TYR A 64 2.32 -3.80 -6.89
CA TYR A 64 2.67 -5.20 -7.02
C TYR A 64 3.70 -5.55 -5.96
N TRP A 65 3.41 -6.54 -5.14
CA TRP A 65 4.40 -7.18 -4.30
C TRP A 65 5.15 -8.24 -5.10
N TYR A 66 6.43 -8.39 -4.82
CA TYR A 66 7.29 -9.33 -5.54
C TYR A 66 8.24 -10.03 -4.59
N LYS A 67 8.24 -11.37 -4.67
CA LYS A 67 9.22 -12.25 -4.05
C LYS A 67 9.96 -12.99 -5.17
N CYS A 68 11.27 -13.19 -5.03
CA CYS A 68 12.06 -13.92 -6.03
C CYS A 68 11.47 -15.32 -6.28
N GLY A 69 11.33 -15.71 -7.55
CA GLY A 69 10.70 -16.98 -7.95
C GLY A 69 9.17 -16.94 -8.07
N TYR A 70 8.51 -15.86 -7.63
CA TYR A 70 7.05 -15.73 -7.69
C TYR A 70 6.64 -14.66 -8.70
N LYS A 71 5.44 -14.85 -9.31
CA LYS A 71 4.83 -13.81 -10.14
C LYS A 71 4.50 -12.60 -9.27
N PRO A 72 4.67 -11.36 -9.77
CA PRO A 72 4.27 -10.17 -9.02
C PRO A 72 2.77 -10.20 -8.72
N THR A 73 2.42 -10.08 -7.45
CA THR A 73 1.04 -10.14 -6.97
C THR A 73 0.54 -8.73 -6.72
N TRP A 74 -0.60 -8.39 -7.29
CA TRP A 74 -1.25 -7.12 -6.97
C TRP A 74 -1.68 -7.12 -5.50
N ILE A 75 -1.35 -6.06 -4.78
CA ILE A 75 -1.77 -5.84 -3.41
C ILE A 75 -2.27 -4.41 -3.24
N ARG A 76 -3.21 -4.25 -2.33
CA ARG A 76 -3.57 -2.96 -1.73
C ARG A 76 -3.05 -2.96 -0.30
N TRP A 77 -2.47 -1.85 0.09
CA TRP A 77 -2.11 -1.62 1.48
C TRP A 77 -2.79 -0.35 1.98
N VAL A 78 -3.14 -0.37 3.25
CA VAL A 78 -3.76 0.74 3.96
C VAL A 78 -2.89 1.02 5.17
N LEU A 79 -2.38 2.24 5.23
CA LEU A 79 -1.66 2.75 6.39
C LEU A 79 -2.67 3.54 7.21
N VAL A 80 -2.82 3.17 8.48
CA VAL A 80 -3.72 3.80 9.44
C VAL A 80 -2.88 4.47 10.51
N ARG A 81 -3.23 5.71 10.83
CA ARG A 81 -2.63 6.54 11.85
C ARG A 81 -3.72 7.02 12.79
N ASP A 82 -3.43 6.94 14.07
CA ASP A 82 -4.27 7.53 15.10
C ASP A 82 -4.04 9.04 15.15
N PRO A 83 -5.09 9.89 15.01
CA PRO A 83 -4.93 11.34 15.03
C PRO A 83 -4.49 11.86 16.40
N GLU A 84 -4.77 11.14 17.50
CA GLU A 84 -4.36 11.51 18.86
C GLU A 84 -2.92 11.04 19.17
N GLY A 85 -2.30 10.25 18.29
CA GLY A 85 -0.95 9.73 18.48
C GLY A 85 -0.82 8.71 19.62
N LYS A 86 -1.94 8.21 20.15
CA LYS A 86 -1.96 7.22 21.25
C LYS A 86 -1.48 5.84 20.80
N LYS A 87 -1.57 5.57 19.50
CA LYS A 87 -1.16 4.31 18.88
C LYS A 87 -0.13 4.54 17.79
N THR A 88 0.76 3.56 17.64
CA THR A 88 1.72 3.51 16.54
C THR A 88 1.01 3.30 15.21
N ASP A 89 1.62 3.75 14.13
CA ASP A 89 1.10 3.58 12.78
C ASP A 89 0.92 2.08 12.44
N GLU A 90 -0.27 1.69 11.99
CA GLU A 90 -0.60 0.32 11.63
C GLU A 90 -0.72 0.17 10.10
N ILE A 91 -0.28 -0.97 9.57
CA ILE A 91 -0.31 -1.24 8.14
C ILE A 91 -1.05 -2.54 7.87
N PHE A 92 -2.11 -2.44 7.07
CA PHE A 92 -2.91 -3.56 6.61
C PHE A 92 -2.64 -3.86 5.14
N PHE A 93 -2.69 -5.14 4.78
CA PHE A 93 -2.47 -5.61 3.41
C PHE A 93 -3.63 -6.48 2.95
N THR A 94 -4.04 -6.33 1.70
CA THR A 94 -5.01 -7.20 1.05
C THR A 94 -4.61 -7.52 -0.37
N THR A 95 -4.85 -8.77 -0.78
CA THR A 95 -4.71 -9.26 -2.16
C THR A 95 -6.03 -9.20 -2.92
N SER A 96 -7.15 -8.95 -2.22
CA SER A 96 -8.47 -8.86 -2.85
C SER A 96 -8.61 -7.57 -3.63
N ARG A 97 -8.92 -7.69 -4.92
CA ARG A 97 -9.17 -6.52 -5.79
C ARG A 97 -10.52 -5.86 -5.52
N LYS A 98 -11.44 -6.57 -4.88
CA LYS A 98 -12.80 -6.10 -4.59
C LYS A 98 -12.86 -5.17 -3.36
N LEU A 99 -11.89 -5.27 -2.46
CA LEU A 99 -11.90 -4.52 -1.20
C LEU A 99 -11.33 -3.11 -1.38
N SER A 100 -12.15 -2.06 -1.28
CA SER A 100 -11.73 -0.67 -1.14
C SER A 100 -11.33 -0.34 0.31
N ALA A 101 -10.69 0.81 0.52
CA ALA A 101 -10.22 1.21 1.85
C ALA A 101 -11.32 1.85 2.74
N ILE A 102 -12.51 2.05 2.18
CA ILE A 102 -13.83 2.32 2.78
C ILE A 102 -14.87 1.94 1.73
#